data_AF-A0A534N1H7-F1
#
_entry.id   AF-A0A534N1H7-F1
#
_cell.length_a   1.000
_cell.length_b   1.000
_cell.length_c   1.000
_cell.angle_alpha   90.00
_cell.angle_beta   90.00
_cell.angle_gamma   90.00
#
_symmetry.space_group_name_H-M   'P 1'
#
loop_
_entity.id
_entity.type
_entity.pdbx_description
1 polymer ?
#
loop_
_entity_poly.entity_id
_entity_poly.type
_entity_poly.pdbx_seq_one_letter_code
_entity_poly.pdbx_strand_id
1 'polypeptide(L)'
;MPAVYSSLHTNAKSLRERSALAQKWTAVLAEAIYFVEKNPDKGKAAVAKQLRLNDPDALQSAYDAYAKLLVNRRIIVPESTVAGVIEVAREQGTNVRKKAAEVIDNSFAENLEKSGLLKEIWGGEVPR
;
A
#
# COMPACT_ATOMS: atom_id res chain seq x y z
N MET A 1 10.01 5.58 7.85
CA MET A 1 8.60 5.16 7.97
C MET A 1 8.16 4.48 6.67
N PRO A 2 8.08 3.14 6.61
CA PRO A 2 7.91 2.40 5.35
C PRO A 2 6.62 2.71 4.58
N ALA A 3 5.53 3.14 5.23
CA ALA A 3 4.26 3.42 4.55
C ALA A 3 4.28 4.59 3.54
N VAL A 4 5.20 5.56 3.68
CA VAL A 4 5.41 6.59 2.65
C VAL A 4 6.39 6.15 1.57
N TYR A 5 7.22 5.13 1.82
CA TYR A 5 8.11 4.55 0.81
C TYR A 5 7.42 3.50 -0.07
N SER A 6 6.34 2.88 0.41
CA SER A 6 5.56 1.87 -0.32
C SER A 6 4.11 2.32 -0.52
N SER A 7 3.93 3.42 -1.27
CA SER A 7 2.63 3.87 -1.75
C SER A 7 2.56 3.82 -3.28
N LEU A 8 1.35 3.70 -3.81
CA LEU A 8 1.12 3.76 -5.24
C LEU A 8 0.84 5.20 -5.67
N HIS A 9 1.43 5.57 -6.79
CA HIS A 9 1.31 6.90 -7.35
C HIS A 9 0.74 6.83 -8.74
N THR A 10 -0.11 7.80 -9.07
CA THR A 10 -0.58 8.07 -10.42
C THR A 10 -0.80 9.57 -10.57
N ASN A 11 -1.18 10.03 -11.76
CA ASN A 11 -1.43 11.43 -12.00
C ASN A 11 -2.90 11.81 -11.71
N ALA A 12 -3.14 13.08 -11.39
CA ALA A 12 -4.48 13.61 -11.07
C ALA A 12 -5.47 13.49 -12.24
N LYS A 13 -5.00 13.42 -13.49
CA LYS A 13 -5.86 13.18 -14.65
C LYS A 13 -6.44 11.77 -14.59
N SER A 14 -5.62 10.75 -14.33
CA SER A 14 -6.06 9.36 -14.16
C SER A 14 -7.04 9.20 -13.00
N LEU A 15 -6.80 9.83 -11.84
CA LEU A 15 -7.73 9.74 -10.71
C LEU A 15 -9.11 10.32 -11.04
N ARG A 16 -9.16 11.43 -11.78
CA ARG A 16 -10.42 12.09 -12.17
C ARG A 16 -11.13 11.38 -13.33
N GLU A 17 -10.42 11.10 -14.41
CA GLU A 17 -11.02 10.56 -15.64
C GLU A 17 -11.22 9.04 -15.60
N ARG A 18 -10.49 8.35 -14.72
CA ARG A 18 -10.49 6.88 -14.61
C ARG A 18 -10.70 6.44 -13.16
N SER A 19 -11.51 7.17 -12.40
CA SER A 19 -11.81 6.89 -10.99
C SER A 19 -12.29 5.45 -10.76
N ALA A 20 -13.15 4.92 -11.65
CA ALA A 20 -13.61 3.53 -11.56
C ALA A 20 -12.47 2.51 -11.74
N LEU A 21 -11.48 2.81 -12.59
CA LEU A 21 -10.30 1.98 -12.76
C LEU A 21 -9.39 2.08 -11.53
N ALA A 22 -9.20 3.28 -10.99
CA ALA A 22 -8.45 3.48 -9.74
C ALA A 22 -9.09 2.68 -8.58
N GLN A 23 -10.41 2.75 -8.43
CA GLN A 23 -11.15 1.99 -7.42
C GLN A 23 -10.96 0.47 -7.56
N LYS A 24 -11.04 -0.05 -8.80
CA LYS A 24 -10.78 -1.47 -9.09
C LYS A 24 -9.34 -1.86 -8.78
N TRP A 25 -8.36 -1.01 -9.11
CA TRP A 25 -6.97 -1.25 -8.76
C TRP A 25 -6.76 -1.32 -7.25
N THR A 26 -7.38 -0.43 -6.48
CA THR A 26 -7.31 -0.48 -5.01
C THR A 26 -7.90 -1.78 -4.48
N ALA A 27 -9.01 -2.26 -5.04
CA ALA A 27 -9.60 -3.55 -4.66
C ALA A 27 -8.66 -4.74 -4.98
N VAL A 28 -8.10 -4.77 -6.19
CA VAL A 28 -7.14 -5.81 -6.61
C VAL A 28 -5.92 -5.85 -5.69
N LEU A 29 -5.47 -4.71 -5.16
CA LEU A 29 -4.36 -4.69 -4.20
C LEU A 29 -4.74 -5.30 -2.86
N ALA A 30 -5.96 -5.07 -2.37
CA ALA A 30 -6.46 -5.73 -1.16
C ALA A 30 -6.47 -7.24 -1.32
N GLU A 31 -6.98 -7.72 -2.46
CA GLU A 31 -6.99 -9.14 -2.80
C GLU A 31 -5.58 -9.71 -2.96
N ALA A 32 -4.65 -8.97 -3.56
CA ALA A 32 -3.26 -9.39 -3.72
C ALA A 32 -2.54 -9.50 -2.36
N ILE A 33 -2.76 -8.55 -1.46
CA ILE A 33 -2.26 -8.61 -0.08
C ILE A 33 -2.77 -9.89 0.59
N TYR A 34 -4.09 -10.09 0.57
CA TYR A 34 -4.71 -11.28 1.15
C TYR A 34 -4.17 -12.59 0.53
N PHE A 35 -4.02 -12.62 -0.79
CA PHE A 35 -3.48 -13.77 -1.50
C PHE A 35 -2.07 -14.11 -1.01
N VAL A 36 -1.18 -13.12 -0.90
CA VAL A 36 0.19 -13.35 -0.42
C VAL A 36 0.20 -13.85 1.02
N GLU A 37 -0.65 -13.29 1.90
CA GLU A 37 -0.78 -13.75 3.29
C GLU A 37 -1.21 -15.21 3.40
N LYS A 38 -2.13 -15.65 2.53
CA LYS A 38 -2.64 -17.03 2.51
C LYS A 38 -1.77 -17.99 1.70
N ASN A 39 -0.84 -17.49 0.90
CA ASN A 39 0.00 -18.28 0.02
C ASN A 39 1.49 -17.90 0.19
N PRO A 40 2.11 -18.17 1.36
CA PRO A 40 3.48 -17.77 1.66
C PRO A 40 4.50 -18.24 0.61
N ASP A 41 4.36 -19.47 0.14
CA ASP A 41 5.31 -20.03 -0.84
C ASP A 41 5.20 -19.35 -2.20
N LYS A 42 3.99 -18.95 -2.62
CA LYS A 42 3.81 -18.19 -3.87
C LYS A 42 4.36 -16.76 -3.72
N GLY A 43 4.15 -16.14 -2.57
CA GLY A 43 4.73 -14.83 -2.25
C GLY A 43 6.26 -14.86 -2.30
N LYS A 44 6.87 -15.81 -1.59
CA LYS A 44 8.33 -16.02 -1.59
C LYS A 44 8.85 -16.35 -2.99
N ALA A 45 8.18 -17.22 -3.75
CA ALA A 45 8.57 -17.55 -5.12
C ALA A 45 8.53 -16.34 -6.06
N ALA A 46 7.52 -15.46 -5.91
CA ALA A 46 7.44 -14.23 -6.70
C ALA A 46 8.62 -13.29 -6.41
N VAL A 47 8.97 -13.10 -5.13
CA VAL A 47 10.14 -12.29 -4.72
C VAL A 47 11.44 -12.93 -5.20
N ALA A 48 11.60 -14.25 -5.01
CA ALA A 48 12.76 -15.01 -5.47
C ALA A 48 13.00 -14.81 -6.97
N LYS A 49 11.95 -14.95 -7.77
CA LYS A 49 12.01 -14.74 -9.22
C LYS A 49 12.36 -13.30 -9.59
N GLN A 50 11.69 -12.33 -8.98
CA GLN A 50 11.85 -10.92 -9.34
C GLN A 50 13.24 -10.38 -8.95
N LEU A 51 13.75 -10.79 -7.80
CA LEU A 51 15.04 -10.33 -7.27
C LEU A 51 16.20 -11.28 -7.60
N ARG A 52 15.92 -12.40 -8.27
CA ARG A 52 16.88 -13.51 -8.50
C ARG A 52 17.55 -13.97 -7.19
N LEU A 53 16.76 -14.02 -6.13
CA LEU A 53 17.19 -14.37 -4.78
C LEU A 53 16.90 -15.85 -4.51
N ASN A 54 17.94 -16.61 -4.18
CA ASN A 54 17.85 -18.05 -3.93
C ASN A 54 18.17 -18.44 -2.47
N ASP A 55 18.29 -17.45 -1.58
CA ASP A 55 18.52 -17.65 -0.15
C ASP A 55 17.18 -17.85 0.57
N PRO A 56 16.89 -19.04 1.12
CA PRO A 56 15.63 -19.32 1.79
C PRO A 56 15.38 -18.47 3.04
N ASP A 57 16.43 -18.17 3.81
CA ASP A 57 16.32 -17.41 5.05
C ASP A 57 16.06 -15.93 4.77
N ALA A 58 16.71 -15.39 3.74
CA ALA A 58 16.43 -14.03 3.26
C ALA A 58 14.99 -13.91 2.72
N LEU A 59 14.51 -14.90 1.95
CA LEU A 59 13.12 -14.92 1.45
C LEU A 59 12.10 -15.04 2.57
N GLN A 60 12.38 -15.87 3.57
CA GLN A 60 11.52 -16.01 4.75
C GLN A 60 11.49 -14.70 5.56
N SER A 61 12.66 -14.09 5.79
CA SER A 61 12.78 -12.80 6.48
C SER A 61 12.02 -11.69 5.75
N ALA A 62 12.13 -11.62 4.42
CA ALA A 62 11.38 -10.67 3.62
C ALA A 62 9.86 -10.89 3.71
N TYR A 63 9.41 -12.14 3.70
CA TYR A 63 7.99 -12.47 3.87
C TYR A 63 7.48 -12.04 5.25
N ASP A 64 8.19 -12.39 6.32
CA ASP A 64 7.77 -12.03 7.68
C ASP A 64 7.76 -10.52 7.89
N ALA A 65 8.73 -9.79 7.34
CA ALA A 65 8.76 -8.34 7.40
C ALA A 65 7.62 -7.70 6.60
N TYR A 66 7.49 -8.00 5.30
CA TYR A 66 6.64 -7.23 4.40
C TYR A 66 5.23 -7.77 4.22
N ALA A 67 5.00 -9.07 4.39
CA ALA A 67 3.68 -9.69 4.25
C ALA A 67 2.96 -9.92 5.59
N LYS A 68 3.67 -9.86 6.73
CA LYS A 68 3.04 -10.00 8.06
C LYS A 68 3.14 -8.74 8.90
N LEU A 69 4.36 -8.22 9.10
CA LEU A 69 4.63 -7.17 10.08
C LEU A 69 4.33 -5.75 9.56
N LEU A 70 4.79 -5.43 8.36
CA LEU A 70 4.72 -4.07 7.79
C LEU A 70 3.56 -3.87 6.80
N VAL A 71 2.81 -4.93 6.52
CA VAL A 71 1.73 -4.90 5.51
C VAL A 71 0.61 -3.94 5.94
N ASN A 72 0.17 -3.10 5.01
CA ASN A 72 -0.95 -2.19 5.23
C ASN A 72 -2.23 -2.77 4.63
N ARG A 73 -2.95 -3.57 5.41
CA ARG A 73 -4.20 -4.25 4.99
C ARG A 73 -5.33 -3.27 4.68
N ARG A 74 -5.30 -2.08 5.27
CA ARG A 74 -6.30 -1.02 5.06
C ARG A 74 -6.03 -0.19 3.80
N ILE A 75 -4.82 -0.25 3.25
CA ILE A 75 -4.40 0.49 2.05
C ILE A 75 -4.51 2.02 2.25
N ILE A 76 -4.55 2.47 3.51
CA ILE A 76 -4.61 3.88 3.87
C ILE A 76 -3.21 4.45 3.94
N VAL A 77 -2.96 5.54 3.21
CA VAL A 77 -1.71 6.31 3.35
C VAL A 77 -1.85 7.22 4.57
N PRO A 78 -0.97 7.11 5.59
CA PRO A 78 -1.09 7.94 6.79
C PRO A 78 -0.73 9.40 6.49
N GLU A 79 -1.71 10.31 6.61
CA GLU A 79 -1.51 11.73 6.30
C GLU A 79 -0.40 12.38 7.15
N SER A 80 -0.34 12.05 8.44
CA SER A 80 0.70 12.56 9.34
C SER A 80 2.11 12.17 8.91
N THR A 81 2.27 10.98 8.32
CA THR A 81 3.55 10.50 7.80
C THR A 81 3.93 11.30 6.55
N VAL A 82 2.97 11.59 5.67
CA VAL A 82 3.20 12.43 4.49
C VAL A 82 3.51 13.88 4.89
N ALA A 83 2.82 14.42 5.89
CA ALA A 83 3.10 15.75 6.42
C ALA A 83 4.55 15.86 6.91
N GLY A 84 5.02 14.88 7.71
CA GLY A 84 6.41 14.84 8.16
C GLY A 84 7.42 14.76 7.01
N VAL A 85 7.13 13.98 5.96
CA VAL A 85 8.00 13.90 4.77
C VAL A 85 8.01 15.21 3.97
N ILE A 86 6.88 15.91 3.89
CA ILE A 86 6.81 17.24 3.27
C ILE A 86 7.68 18.24 4.04
N GLU A 87 7.65 18.24 5.38
CA GLU A 87 8.52 19.12 6.17
C GLU A 87 10.01 18.82 5.94
N VAL A 88 10.41 17.55 5.98
CA VAL A 88 11.79 17.14 5.68
C VAL A 88 12.23 17.62 4.29
N ALA A 89 11.36 17.50 3.28
CA ALA A 89 11.67 17.98 1.94
C ALA A 89 11.87 19.50 1.90
N ARG A 90 11.08 20.28 2.66
CA ARG A 90 11.25 21.74 2.79
C ARG A 90 12.55 22.11 3.48
N GLU A 91 12.90 21.42 4.56
CA GLU A 91 14.17 21.62 5.28
C GLU A 91 15.37 21.35 4.37
N GLN A 92 15.24 20.41 3.42
CA GLN A 92 16.25 20.11 2.39
C GLN A 92 16.25 21.10 1.21
N GLY A 93 15.46 22.17 1.26
CA GLY A 93 15.41 23.21 0.23
C GLY A 93 14.44 22.94 -0.91
N THR A 94 13.60 21.89 -0.83
CA THR A 94 12.56 21.64 -1.83
C THR A 94 11.41 22.63 -1.64
N ASN A 95 11.03 23.37 -2.69
CA ASN A 95 9.91 24.30 -2.66
C ASN A 95 8.55 23.57 -2.76
N VAL A 96 8.12 22.93 -1.67
CA VAL A 96 6.83 22.24 -1.56
C VAL A 96 5.81 23.12 -0.85
N ARG A 97 4.82 23.66 -1.59
CA ARG A 97 3.74 24.50 -1.03
C ARG A 97 2.48 23.73 -0.64
N LYS A 98 2.29 22.52 -1.16
CA LYS A 98 1.12 21.68 -0.91
C LYS A 98 1.15 21.10 0.51
N LYS A 99 -0.04 20.89 1.09
CA LYS A 99 -0.26 20.11 2.32
C LYS A 99 -0.39 18.63 2.02
N ALA A 100 -0.26 17.78 3.03
CA ALA A 100 -0.37 16.33 2.90
C ALA A 100 -1.70 15.87 2.26
N ALA A 101 -2.83 16.41 2.72
CA ALA A 101 -4.15 16.17 2.13
C ALA A 101 -4.30 16.55 0.65
N GLU A 102 -3.42 17.41 0.11
CA GLU A 102 -3.40 17.77 -1.32
C GLU A 102 -2.48 16.87 -2.16
N VAL A 103 -1.73 15.98 -1.49
CA VAL A 103 -0.75 15.07 -2.11
C VAL A 103 -1.28 13.63 -2.12
N ILE A 104 -2.13 13.26 -1.17
CA ILE A 104 -2.73 11.93 -1.07
C ILE A 104 -4.21 11.93 -1.43
N ASP A 105 -4.71 10.77 -1.84
CA ASP A 105 -6.13 10.51 -2.02
C ASP A 105 -6.46 9.13 -1.45
N ASN A 106 -6.96 9.11 -0.21
CA ASN A 106 -7.39 7.90 0.48
C ASN A 106 -8.83 7.50 0.15
N SER A 107 -9.57 8.29 -0.64
CA SER A 107 -10.99 8.05 -0.88
C SER A 107 -11.26 6.66 -1.47
N PHE A 108 -10.37 6.17 -2.34
CA PHE A 108 -10.48 4.82 -2.92
C PHE A 108 -10.35 3.71 -1.87
N ALA A 109 -9.42 3.83 -0.93
CA ALA A 109 -9.24 2.86 0.15
C ALA A 109 -10.40 2.93 1.15
N GLU A 110 -10.84 4.14 1.52
CA GLU A 110 -12.02 4.35 2.36
C GLU A 110 -13.29 3.77 1.75
N ASN A 111 -13.45 3.86 0.41
CA ASN A 111 -14.59 3.27 -0.28
C ASN A 111 -14.61 1.74 -0.16
N LEU A 112 -13.46 1.07 -0.08
CA LEU A 112 -13.40 -0.38 0.15
C LEU A 112 -13.84 -0.75 1.58
N GLU A 113 -13.48 0.07 2.57
CA GLU A 113 -13.93 -0.12 3.95
C GLU A 113 -15.44 0.15 4.08
N LYS A 114 -15.92 1.27 3.52
CA LYS A 114 -17.34 1.68 3.56
C LYS A 114 -18.25 0.71 2.81
N SER A 115 -17.80 0.14 1.68
CA SER A 115 -18.57 -0.86 0.92
C SER A 115 -18.59 -2.24 1.58
N GLY A 116 -17.74 -2.49 2.57
CA GLY A 116 -17.63 -3.79 3.24
C GLY A 116 -16.71 -4.78 2.53
N LEU A 117 -16.13 -4.45 1.37
CA LEU A 117 -15.26 -5.35 0.62
C LEU A 117 -14.08 -5.86 1.46
N LEU A 118 -13.43 -4.97 2.24
CA LEU A 118 -12.31 -5.41 3.07
C LEU A 118 -12.75 -6.44 4.15
N LYS A 119 -13.97 -6.30 4.68
CA LYS A 119 -14.49 -7.28 5.64
C LYS A 119 -14.80 -8.61 4.97
N GLU A 120 -15.29 -8.57 3.73
CA GLU A 120 -15.54 -9.77 2.93
C GLU A 120 -14.24 -10.54 2.64
N ILE A 121 -13.18 -9.85 2.19
CA ILE A 121 -11.87 -10.46 1.89
C ILE A 121 -11.29 -11.17 3.12
N TRP A 122 -11.30 -10.52 4.29
CA TRP A 122 -10.73 -11.09 5.51
C TRP A 122 -11.72 -11.92 6.35
N GLY A 123 -12.98 -12.02 5.95
CA GLY A 123 -14.02 -12.79 6.64
C GLY A 123 -14.41 -12.22 8.01
N GLY A 124 -14.28 -10.90 8.23
CA GLY A 124 -14.54 -10.27 9.52
C GLY A 124 -13.88 -8.90 9.67
N GLU A 125 -13.47 -8.57 10.89
CA GLU A 125 -12.69 -7.35 11.14
C GLU A 125 -11.32 -7.46 10.43
N VAL A 126 -10.94 -6.40 9.70
CA VAL A 126 -9.67 -6.36 8.99
C VAL A 126 -8.54 -6.38 10.02
N PRO A 127 -7.62 -7.37 9.97
CA PRO A 127 -6.51 -7.44 10.91
C PRO A 127 -5.69 -6.16 10.87
N ARG A 128 -5.16 -5.77 12.04
CA ARG A 128 -4.24 -4.63 12.15
C ARG A 128 -2.94 -4.90 11.42
#